data_AF-S5LX18-F1
#
_entry.id   AF-S5LX18-F1
#
_cell.length_a   1.000
_cell.length_b   1.000
_cell.length_c   1.000
_cell.angle_alpha   90.00
_cell.angle_beta   90.00
_cell.angle_gamma   90.00
#
_symmetry.space_group_name_H-M   'P 1'
#
loop_
_entity.id
_entity.type
_entity.pdbx_description
1 polymer ?
#
loop_
_entity_poly.entity_id
_entity_poly.type
_entity_poly.pdbx_seq_one_letter_code
_entity_poly.pdbx_strand_id
1 'polypeptide(L)'
;MNFLTYETDVINTVLTAISTVTVFTASLLIPFLVKKYNDKKQKFESAERSLIDAFDKYFSEEYPKNDFEWYIAEINAVIKRFDINTVACANCKKKCNSKKYMKWFETVDKLIPEVNNFAFRSEKMSFKIELSTLFCYKCTNKKVTKKQLTS
;
A
#
# COMPACT_ATOMS: atom_id res chain seq x y z
N MET A 1 -63.18 -13.51 -10.92
CA MET A 1 -61.89 -14.21 -10.71
C MET A 1 -60.77 -13.80 -11.68
N ASN A 2 -60.94 -12.72 -12.48
CA ASN A 2 -59.93 -12.28 -13.46
C ASN A 2 -59.10 -11.06 -13.02
N PHE A 3 -59.54 -10.30 -12.01
CA PHE A 3 -58.82 -9.09 -11.56
C PHE A 3 -57.66 -9.41 -10.61
N LEU A 4 -57.83 -10.39 -9.71
CA LEU A 4 -56.77 -10.81 -8.78
C LEU A 4 -55.59 -11.48 -9.49
N THR A 5 -55.85 -12.26 -10.54
CA THR A 5 -54.83 -12.92 -11.36
C THR A 5 -53.98 -11.92 -12.14
N TYR A 6 -54.61 -10.88 -12.69
CA TYR A 6 -53.90 -9.82 -13.43
C TYR A 6 -52.95 -9.02 -12.52
N GLU A 7 -53.38 -8.68 -11.30
CA GLU A 7 -52.52 -7.98 -10.33
C GLU A 7 -51.36 -8.85 -9.84
N THR A 8 -51.60 -10.14 -9.56
CA THR A 8 -50.53 -11.06 -9.16
C THR A 8 -49.52 -11.33 -10.27
N ASP A 9 -49.96 -11.39 -11.52
CA ASP A 9 -49.07 -11.59 -12.68
C ASP A 9 -48.21 -10.36 -12.95
N VAL A 10 -48.76 -9.15 -12.79
CA VAL A 10 -47.98 -7.90 -12.90
C VAL A 10 -46.93 -7.81 -11.79
N ILE A 11 -47.28 -8.13 -10.55
CA ILE A 11 -46.33 -8.14 -9.42
C ILE A 11 -45.21 -9.15 -9.65
N ASN A 12 -45.55 -10.39 -10.06
CA ASN A 12 -44.56 -11.43 -10.35
C ASN A 12 -43.64 -11.02 -11.51
N THR A 13 -44.18 -10.39 -12.56
CA THR A 13 -43.40 -9.92 -13.70
C THR A 13 -42.41 -8.83 -13.29
N VAL A 14 -42.84 -7.86 -12.47
CA VAL A 14 -41.97 -6.78 -11.97
C VAL A 14 -40.87 -7.32 -11.06
N LEU A 15 -41.22 -8.22 -10.12
CA LEU A 15 -40.23 -8.86 -9.25
C LEU A 15 -39.22 -9.69 -10.05
N THR A 16 -39.69 -10.45 -11.04
CA THR A 16 -38.81 -11.23 -11.92
C THR A 16 -37.87 -10.30 -12.70
N ALA A 17 -38.38 -9.20 -13.27
CA ALA A 17 -37.56 -8.23 -13.98
C ALA A 17 -36.49 -7.59 -13.07
N ILE A 18 -36.84 -7.20 -11.84
CA ILE A 18 -35.88 -6.66 -10.85
C ILE A 18 -34.82 -7.70 -10.52
N SER A 19 -35.21 -8.95 -10.25
CA SER A 19 -34.28 -10.03 -9.95
C SER A 19 -33.36 -10.33 -11.14
N THR A 20 -33.88 -10.40 -12.35
CA THR A 20 -33.08 -10.65 -13.56
C THR A 20 -32.07 -9.52 -13.81
N VAL A 21 -32.49 -8.26 -13.67
CA VAL A 21 -31.59 -7.10 -13.83
C VAL A 21 -30.52 -7.11 -12.74
N THR A 22 -30.88 -7.44 -11.49
CA THR A 22 -29.95 -7.52 -10.36
C THR A 22 -28.92 -8.63 -10.56
N VAL A 23 -29.35 -9.82 -10.98
CA VAL A 23 -28.45 -10.94 -11.27
C VAL A 23 -27.53 -10.58 -12.44
N PHE A 24 -28.07 -10.01 -13.52
CA PHE A 24 -27.27 -9.62 -14.68
C PHE A 24 -26.22 -8.54 -14.34
N THR A 25 -26.60 -7.51 -13.58
CA THR A 25 -25.66 -6.49 -13.10
C THR A 25 -24.62 -7.08 -12.15
N ALA A 26 -25.02 -7.95 -11.23
CA ALA A 26 -24.08 -8.65 -10.35
C ALA A 26 -23.10 -9.54 -11.15
N SER A 27 -23.56 -10.27 -12.16
CA SER A 27 -22.73 -11.10 -13.03
C SER A 27 -21.68 -10.31 -13.80
N LEU A 28 -21.93 -9.03 -14.11
CA LEU A 28 -20.95 -8.16 -14.77
C LEU A 28 -20.03 -7.45 -13.76
N LEU A 29 -20.57 -6.99 -12.64
CA LEU A 29 -19.84 -6.22 -11.64
C LEU A 29 -18.92 -7.09 -10.78
N ILE A 30 -19.34 -8.29 -10.39
CA ILE A 30 -18.55 -9.18 -9.52
C ILE A 30 -17.21 -9.56 -10.18
N PRO A 31 -17.15 -10.05 -11.43
CA PRO A 31 -15.88 -10.37 -12.07
C PRO A 31 -14.96 -9.16 -12.21
N PHE A 32 -15.52 -7.98 -12.49
CA PHE A 32 -14.77 -6.74 -12.57
C PHE A 32 -14.15 -6.34 -11.21
N LEU A 33 -14.94 -6.42 -10.14
CA LEU A 33 -14.48 -6.13 -8.79
C LEU A 33 -13.43 -7.14 -8.31
N VAL A 34 -13.63 -8.43 -8.58
CA VAL A 34 -12.68 -9.51 -8.24
C VAL A 34 -11.36 -9.33 -9.00
N LYS A 35 -11.41 -9.08 -10.31
CA LYS A 35 -10.21 -8.82 -11.11
C LYS A 35 -9.45 -7.60 -10.59
N LYS A 36 -10.17 -6.50 -10.35
CA LYS A 36 -9.59 -5.27 -9.80
C LYS A 36 -8.97 -5.48 -8.42
N TYR A 37 -9.54 -6.34 -7.58
CA TYR A 37 -8.98 -6.69 -6.28
C TYR A 37 -7.71 -7.54 -6.42
N ASN A 38 -7.74 -8.59 -7.26
CA ASN A 38 -6.60 -9.48 -7.47
C ASN A 38 -5.40 -8.75 -8.09
N ASP A 39 -5.63 -7.93 -9.12
CA ASP A 39 -4.58 -7.12 -9.75
C ASP A 39 -3.90 -6.18 -8.73
N LYS A 40 -4.68 -5.65 -7.78
CA LYS A 40 -4.17 -4.78 -6.71
C LYS A 40 -3.42 -5.55 -5.63
N LYS A 41 -3.91 -6.71 -5.23
CA LYS A 41 -3.24 -7.60 -4.27
C LYS A 41 -1.88 -8.04 -4.80
N GLN A 42 -1.83 -8.47 -6.07
CA GLN A 42 -0.58 -8.84 -6.72
C GLN A 42 0.42 -7.67 -6.79
N LYS A 43 -0.05 -6.45 -7.09
CA LYS A 43 0.80 -5.26 -7.06
C LYS A 43 1.38 -4.99 -5.68
N PHE A 44 0.59 -5.13 -4.62
CA PHE A 44 1.05 -4.95 -3.24
C PHE A 44 2.10 -6.00 -2.85
N GLU A 45 1.81 -7.28 -3.08
CA GLU A 45 2.73 -8.38 -2.79
C GLU A 45 4.04 -8.26 -3.58
N SER A 46 3.97 -7.84 -4.85
CA SER A 46 5.14 -7.59 -5.69
C SER A 46 5.99 -6.42 -5.17
N ALA A 47 5.35 -5.36 -4.69
CA ALA A 47 6.06 -4.23 -4.09
C ALA A 47 6.77 -4.66 -2.81
N GLU A 48 6.08 -5.39 -1.92
CA GLU A 48 6.63 -5.88 -0.66
C GLU A 48 7.82 -6.83 -0.88
N ARG A 49 7.71 -7.77 -1.82
CA ARG A 49 8.84 -8.63 -2.20
C ARG A 49 10.03 -7.83 -2.72
N SER A 50 9.81 -6.77 -3.49
CA SER A 50 10.90 -5.94 -4.04
C SER A 50 11.64 -5.18 -2.94
N LEU A 51 10.94 -4.72 -1.89
CA LEU A 51 11.58 -4.08 -0.75
C LEU A 51 12.40 -5.07 0.08
N ILE A 52 11.84 -6.25 0.35
CA ILE A 52 12.51 -7.29 1.12
C ILE A 52 13.77 -7.74 0.38
N ASP A 53 13.68 -7.98 -0.93
CA ASP A 53 14.84 -8.34 -1.76
C ASP A 53 15.93 -7.25 -1.76
N ALA A 54 15.55 -5.97 -1.84
CA ALA A 54 16.50 -4.86 -1.75
C ALA A 54 17.16 -4.77 -0.36
N PHE A 55 16.40 -5.02 0.70
CA PHE A 55 16.90 -5.03 2.07
C PHE A 55 17.87 -6.20 2.29
N ASP A 56 17.47 -7.42 1.93
CA ASP A 56 18.30 -8.62 2.07
C ASP A 56 19.61 -8.48 1.29
N LYS A 57 19.56 -7.92 0.07
CA LYS A 57 20.74 -7.67 -0.75
C LYS A 57 21.68 -6.60 -0.21
N TYR A 58 21.16 -5.64 0.56
CA TYR A 58 21.98 -4.61 1.20
C TYR A 58 22.70 -5.14 2.44
N PHE A 59 22.07 -6.05 3.18
CA PHE A 59 22.67 -6.67 4.38
C PHE A 59 23.41 -7.99 4.09
N SER A 60 23.33 -8.52 2.87
CA SER A 60 23.98 -9.78 2.50
C SER A 60 25.48 -9.63 2.29
N GLU A 61 26.23 -10.53 2.91
CA GLU A 61 27.67 -10.67 2.70
C GLU A 61 28.03 -11.15 1.28
N GLU A 62 27.07 -11.72 0.55
CA GLU A 62 27.25 -12.20 -0.83
C GLU A 62 27.36 -11.04 -1.85
N TYR A 63 26.85 -9.86 -1.51
CA TYR A 63 26.82 -8.69 -2.39
C TYR A 63 27.54 -7.47 -1.78
N PRO A 64 28.86 -7.54 -1.56
CA PRO A 64 29.62 -6.47 -0.89
C PRO A 64 29.69 -5.15 -1.69
N LYS A 65 29.26 -5.16 -2.95
CA LYS A 65 29.14 -3.95 -3.80
C LYS A 65 27.85 -3.16 -3.56
N ASN A 66 26.87 -3.75 -2.87
CA ASN A 66 25.60 -3.10 -2.59
C ASN A 66 25.79 -2.16 -1.40
N ASP A 67 26.20 -0.94 -1.67
CA ASP A 67 26.35 0.10 -0.68
C ASP A 67 25.00 0.81 -0.40
N PHE A 68 25.06 1.80 0.50
CA PHE A 68 23.88 2.56 0.89
C PHE A 68 23.29 3.37 -0.28
N GLU A 69 24.11 3.81 -1.22
CA GLU A 69 23.65 4.55 -2.41
C GLU A 69 22.87 3.62 -3.34
N TRP A 70 23.35 2.38 -3.53
CA TRP A 70 22.62 1.34 -4.25
C TRP A 70 21.26 1.06 -3.58
N TYR A 71 21.24 0.89 -2.26
CA TYR A 71 20.00 0.64 -1.53
C TYR A 71 18.98 1.79 -1.70
N ILE A 72 19.41 3.05 -1.57
CA ILE A 72 18.54 4.21 -1.81
C ILE A 72 17.99 4.20 -3.24
N ALA A 73 18.83 3.88 -4.23
CA ALA A 73 18.42 3.83 -5.63
C ALA A 73 17.34 2.77 -5.87
N GLU A 74 17.47 1.59 -5.26
CA GLU A 74 16.45 0.53 -5.32
C GLU A 74 15.14 0.94 -4.65
N ILE A 75 15.19 1.54 -3.46
CA ILE A 75 13.98 2.05 -2.79
C ILE A 75 13.28 3.12 -3.64
N ASN A 76 14.04 4.02 -4.26
CA ASN A 76 13.51 5.02 -5.20
C ASN A 76 12.89 4.37 -6.46
N ALA A 77 13.50 3.29 -6.97
CA ALA A 77 12.97 2.53 -8.10
C ALA A 77 11.63 1.87 -7.75
N VAL A 78 11.52 1.28 -6.55
CA VAL A 78 10.26 0.73 -6.03
C VAL A 78 9.21 1.83 -5.88
N ILE A 79 9.55 2.97 -5.28
CA ILE A 79 8.65 4.13 -5.14
C ILE A 79 8.07 4.56 -6.49
N LYS A 80 8.93 4.67 -7.52
CA LYS A 80 8.53 5.07 -8.87
C LYS A 80 7.70 4.01 -9.58
N ARG A 81 8.07 2.73 -9.46
CA ARG A 81 7.39 1.60 -10.11
C ARG A 81 5.95 1.43 -9.62
N PHE A 82 5.71 1.68 -8.33
CA PHE A 82 4.41 1.47 -7.70
C PHE A 82 3.66 2.78 -7.37
N ASP A 83 4.13 3.93 -7.86
CA ASP A 83 3.54 5.27 -7.66
C ASP A 83 3.26 5.60 -6.18
N ILE A 84 4.25 5.33 -5.32
CA ILE A 84 4.11 5.52 -3.88
C ILE A 84 4.40 6.99 -3.52
N ASN A 85 3.33 7.75 -3.31
CA ASN A 85 3.43 9.18 -3.04
C ASN A 85 3.46 9.53 -1.54
N THR A 86 3.31 8.55 -0.66
CA THR A 86 3.13 8.79 0.77
C THR A 86 3.88 7.77 1.63
N VAL A 87 4.56 8.29 2.64
CA VAL A 87 5.30 7.55 3.67
C VAL A 87 4.64 7.82 5.03
N ALA A 88 4.11 6.79 5.67
CA ALA A 88 3.58 6.83 7.03
C ALA A 88 4.69 6.55 8.05
N CYS A 89 4.87 7.44 9.01
CA CYS A 89 5.86 7.23 10.07
C CYS A 89 5.21 6.54 11.28
N ALA A 90 5.77 5.42 11.75
CA ALA A 90 5.29 4.72 12.93
C ALA A 90 5.51 5.51 14.22
N ASN A 91 6.65 6.19 14.36
CA ASN A 91 6.99 6.96 15.57
C ASN A 91 6.06 8.17 15.77
N CYS A 92 5.97 9.08 14.80
CA CYS A 92 5.13 10.27 14.96
C CYS A 92 3.70 10.12 14.42
N LYS A 93 3.35 8.96 13.84
CA LYS A 93 2.04 8.66 13.22
C LYS A 93 1.62 9.66 12.12
N LYS A 94 2.57 10.44 11.58
CA LYS A 94 2.29 11.44 10.52
C LYS A 94 2.58 10.85 9.15
N LYS A 95 1.80 11.28 8.16
CA LYS A 95 2.07 11.03 6.75
C LYS A 95 3.04 12.07 6.20
N CYS A 96 3.98 11.61 5.40
CA CYS A 96 5.04 12.38 4.75
C CYS A 96 4.99 12.15 3.24
N ASN A 97 5.36 13.17 2.47
CA ASN A 97 5.55 13.01 1.03
C ASN A 97 6.81 12.14 0.78
N SER A 98 6.71 11.15 -0.10
CA SER A 98 7.81 10.22 -0.40
C SER A 98 9.05 10.91 -0.95
N LYS A 99 8.90 11.85 -1.89
CA LYS A 99 10.04 12.60 -2.45
C LYS A 99 10.80 13.39 -1.38
N LYS A 100 10.07 14.08 -0.49
CA LYS A 100 10.69 14.82 0.62
C LYS A 100 11.32 13.89 1.65
N TYR A 101 10.70 12.73 1.87
CA TYR A 101 11.25 11.70 2.75
C TYR A 101 12.58 11.16 2.22
N MET A 102 12.65 10.78 0.95
CA MET A 102 13.88 10.22 0.36
C MET A 102 15.04 11.22 0.35
N LYS A 103 14.78 12.49 0.00
CA LYS A 103 15.78 13.55 0.13
C LYS A 103 16.30 13.73 1.55
N TRP A 104 15.44 13.57 2.56
CA TRP A 104 15.88 13.59 3.94
C TRP A 104 16.64 12.32 4.29
N PHE A 105 16.17 11.16 3.86
CA PHE A 105 16.78 9.85 4.11
C PHE A 105 18.21 9.77 3.58
N GLU A 106 18.49 10.36 2.42
CA GLU A 106 19.85 10.52 1.85
C GLU A 106 20.80 11.32 2.76
N THR A 107 20.28 12.24 3.57
CA THR A 107 21.07 13.16 4.42
C THR A 107 21.25 12.69 5.86
N VAL A 108 20.59 11.61 6.26
CA VAL A 108 20.52 11.18 7.65
C VAL A 108 21.61 10.15 7.95
N ASP A 109 22.17 10.23 9.16
CA ASP A 109 23.24 9.36 9.65
C ASP A 109 22.93 7.88 9.43
N LYS A 110 23.91 7.10 8.92
CA LYS A 110 23.77 5.74 8.35
C LYS A 110 23.23 4.69 9.34
N LEU A 111 23.39 4.94 10.64
CA LEU A 111 22.76 4.17 11.72
C LEU A 111 21.22 4.22 11.70
N ILE A 112 20.61 5.33 11.26
CA ILE A 112 19.15 5.46 11.20
C ILE A 112 18.54 4.70 10.00
N PRO A 113 19.15 4.69 8.80
CA PRO A 113 18.82 3.79 7.71
C PRO A 113 18.82 2.32 8.07
N GLU A 114 19.82 1.84 8.84
CA GLU A 114 19.89 0.45 9.28
C GLU A 114 18.72 0.06 10.19
N VAL A 115 18.14 1.04 10.90
CA VAL A 115 16.98 0.85 11.78
C VAL A 115 15.66 1.04 11.04
N ASN A 116 15.62 1.82 9.95
CA ASN A 116 14.40 2.10 9.20
C ASN A 116 14.05 0.95 8.23
N ASN A 117 13.31 -0.04 8.74
CA ASN A 117 12.62 -1.01 7.87
C ASN A 117 11.44 -0.34 7.16
N PHE A 118 11.53 -0.26 5.84
CA PHE A 118 10.39 0.10 4.99
C PHE A 118 9.41 -1.07 4.97
N ALA A 119 8.17 -0.84 5.37
CA ALA A 119 7.09 -1.84 5.28
C ALA A 119 5.91 -1.27 4.51
N PHE A 120 5.15 -2.06 3.76
CA PHE A 120 3.96 -1.53 3.12
C PHE A 120 2.76 -1.52 4.06
N ARG A 121 1.94 -0.47 3.95
CA ARG A 121 0.63 -0.41 4.61
C ARG A 121 -0.44 -0.07 3.58
N SER A 122 -1.48 -0.89 3.49
CA SER A 122 -2.68 -0.59 2.70
C SER A 122 -3.70 0.16 3.56
N GLU A 123 -4.16 1.32 3.11
CA GLU A 123 -5.26 2.02 3.78
C GLU A 123 -6.64 1.49 3.32
N LYS A 124 -7.54 1.20 4.27
CA LYS A 124 -8.77 0.40 4.04
C LYS A 124 -9.83 1.06 3.15
N MET A 125 -9.81 2.38 2.97
CA MET A 125 -10.97 3.13 2.43
C MET A 125 -10.74 3.69 1.03
N SER A 126 -9.48 3.86 0.64
CA SER A 126 -9.03 4.23 -0.70
C SER A 126 -7.68 3.57 -0.85
N PHE A 127 -7.65 2.38 -1.45
CA PHE A 127 -6.46 1.51 -1.62
C PHE A 127 -5.28 2.26 -2.24
N LYS A 128 -4.58 3.02 -1.40
CA LYS A 128 -3.37 3.75 -1.69
C LYS A 128 -2.26 2.96 -1.03
N ILE A 129 -1.28 2.58 -1.83
CA ILE A 129 -0.09 1.89 -1.33
C ILE A 129 0.75 2.95 -0.63
N GLU A 130 0.92 2.81 0.68
CA GLU A 130 1.77 3.69 1.48
C GLU A 130 2.97 2.91 1.96
N LEU A 131 4.14 3.55 1.92
CA LEU A 131 5.32 3.04 2.62
C LEU A 131 5.21 3.41 4.09
N SER A 132 5.62 2.53 4.97
CA SER A 132 5.69 2.71 6.41
C SER A 132 7.15 2.71 6.81
N THR A 133 7.55 3.70 7.61
CA THR A 133 8.91 3.81 8.13
C THR A 133 8.88 4.01 9.64
N LEU A 134 9.92 3.62 10.36
CA LEU A 134 9.95 3.85 11.80
C LEU A 134 10.06 5.34 12.12
N PHE A 135 10.95 6.04 11.41
CA PHE A 135 11.28 7.44 11.65
C PHE A 135 11.14 8.31 10.39
N CYS A 136 10.91 9.61 10.55
CA CYS A 136 10.85 10.58 9.44
C CYS A 136 11.36 11.97 9.85
N TYR A 137 11.57 12.86 8.87
CA TYR A 137 11.99 14.26 9.11
C TYR A 137 11.03 15.10 9.96
N LYS A 138 9.79 14.67 10.16
CA LYS A 138 8.85 15.36 11.06
C LYS A 138 9.07 14.95 12.52
N CYS A 139 9.78 13.84 12.76
CA CYS A 139 10.14 13.38 14.08
C CYS A 139 11.33 14.15 14.66
N THR A 140 12.26 14.63 13.84
CA THR A 140 13.46 15.37 14.32
C THR A 140 13.12 16.68 15.05
N ASN A 141 11.96 17.28 14.78
CA ASN A 141 11.45 18.44 15.53
C ASN A 141 10.91 18.10 16.92
N LYS A 142 10.77 16.81 17.26
CA LYS A 142 10.54 16.34 18.64
C LYS A 142 11.86 15.79 19.11
N LYS A 143 12.49 16.41 20.12
CA LYS A 143 13.74 15.96 20.75
C LYS A 143 13.81 14.44 20.83
N VAL A 144 14.53 13.80 19.91
CA VAL A 144 14.86 12.38 20.04
C VAL A 144 16.10 12.34 20.90
N THR A 145 15.84 12.12 22.18
CA THR A 145 16.84 11.77 23.16
C THR A 145 17.67 10.63 22.61
N LYS A 146 18.97 10.87 22.42
CA LYS A 146 20.02 9.90 22.01
C LYS A 146 20.15 8.66 22.91
N LYS A 147 19.19 8.36 23.79
CA LYS A 147 19.33 7.40 24.89
C LYS A 147 18.71 6.02 24.67
N GLN A 148 18.12 5.74 23.50
CA GLN A 148 17.42 4.46 23.26
C GLN A 148 17.99 3.61 22.12
N LEU A 149 19.11 4.00 21.50
CA LEU A 149 19.80 3.17 20.50
C LEU A 149 21.04 2.46 21.06
N THR A 150 21.29 2.59 22.36
CA THR A 150 22.33 1.87 23.09
C THR A 150 21.74 1.39 24.42
N SER A 151 21.00 0.29 24.38
CA SER A 151 20.76 -0.57 25.54
C SER A 151 20.57 -2.00 25.08
#